data_AF-A0A919CGC0-F1
#
_entry.id   AF-A0A919CGC0-F1
#
_cell.length_a   1.000
_cell.length_b   1.000
_cell.length_c   1.000
_cell.angle_alpha   90.00
_cell.angle_beta   90.00
_cell.angle_gamma   90.00
#
_symmetry.space_group_name_H-M   'P 1'
#
loop_
_entity.id
_entity.type
_entity.pdbx_description
1 polymer ?
#
loop_
_entity_poly.entity_id
_entity_poly.type
_entity_poly.pdbx_seq_one_letter_code
_entity_poly.pdbx_strand_id
1 'polypeptide(L)'
;MARHAASKSPRHDLLQAGLTMTVVGTVLAAGSAAAQAAPLPLPAGAEQALDGADAPSGSVITGTLMQATASGFGPMKNMSLNPVAGTGVNPLDNTVGTQVADFKPVDTGVLTRPLADGGAVKDLPVAGVVTSVLPG
;
A
#
# COMPACT_ATOMS: atom_id res chain seq x y z
N MET A 1 -27.80 16.73 77.38
CA MET A 1 -28.12 16.09 76.09
C MET A 1 -27.56 16.95 74.97
N ALA A 2 -26.58 16.44 74.20
CA ALA A 2 -26.32 16.77 72.79
C ALA A 2 -25.05 16.02 72.34
N ARG A 3 -25.29 14.86 71.73
CA ARG A 3 -24.39 14.00 70.96
C ARG A 3 -23.56 14.77 69.93
N HIS A 4 -22.25 14.56 69.89
CA HIS A 4 -21.37 14.95 68.78
C HIS A 4 -21.14 13.73 67.89
N ALA A 5 -21.50 13.84 66.61
CA ALA A 5 -21.29 12.81 65.60
C ALA A 5 -19.84 12.89 65.09
N ALA A 6 -19.10 11.78 65.19
CA ALA A 6 -17.79 11.66 64.57
C ALA A 6 -17.96 11.31 63.08
N SER A 7 -17.38 12.13 62.21
CA SER A 7 -17.34 11.92 60.76
C SER A 7 -16.33 10.81 60.41
N LYS A 8 -16.74 9.85 59.56
CA LYS A 8 -15.91 8.73 59.09
C LYS A 8 -15.08 9.20 57.88
N SER A 9 -13.75 9.07 57.96
CA SER A 9 -12.82 9.63 56.98
C SER A 9 -12.76 8.82 55.66
N PRO A 10 -12.83 9.47 54.49
CA PRO A 10 -12.87 8.83 53.16
C PRO A 10 -11.47 8.57 52.59
N ARG A 11 -10.61 7.88 53.33
CA ARG A 11 -9.20 7.67 52.91
C ARG A 11 -8.96 6.39 52.09
N HIS A 12 -9.98 5.55 51.90
CA HIS A 12 -9.83 4.24 51.27
C HIS A 12 -10.23 4.19 49.79
N ASP A 13 -11.06 5.11 49.30
CA ASP A 13 -11.53 5.07 47.90
C ASP A 13 -10.52 5.65 46.90
N LEU A 14 -9.58 6.49 47.35
CA LEU A 14 -8.58 7.11 46.47
C LEU A 14 -7.38 6.20 46.17
N LEU A 15 -7.19 5.10 46.89
CA LEU A 15 -6.10 4.15 46.62
C LEU A 15 -6.45 3.12 45.53
N GLN A 16 -7.72 2.95 45.15
CA GLN A 16 -8.13 1.96 44.15
C GLN A 16 -8.04 2.42 42.70
N ALA A 17 -7.78 3.72 42.44
CA ALA A 17 -7.63 4.25 41.09
C ALA A 17 -6.18 4.21 40.54
N GLY A 18 -5.18 3.88 41.38
CA GLY A 18 -3.77 3.88 40.99
C GLY A 18 -3.21 2.55 40.47
N LEU A 19 -3.98 1.45 40.56
CA LEU A 19 -3.51 0.09 40.27
C LEU A 19 -3.88 -0.42 38.86
N THR A 20 -4.13 0.46 37.88
CA THR A 20 -4.43 0.04 36.49
C THR A 20 -3.40 0.51 35.47
N MET A 21 -2.27 1.05 35.92
CA MET A 21 -1.28 1.64 35.04
C MET A 21 0.14 1.21 35.40
N THR A 22 0.48 -0.07 35.18
CA THR A 22 1.84 -0.55 34.82
C THR A 22 1.80 -2.03 34.42
N VAL A 23 1.39 -2.34 33.19
CA VAL A 23 1.96 -3.48 32.45
C VAL A 23 2.56 -2.89 31.18
N VAL A 24 3.80 -2.48 31.33
CA VAL A 24 4.73 -2.28 30.23
C VAL A 24 5.13 -3.68 29.76
N GLY A 25 4.47 -4.16 28.70
CA GLY A 25 4.87 -5.34 27.96
C GLY A 25 5.64 -4.92 26.71
N THR A 26 6.94 -4.70 26.85
CA THR A 26 7.86 -4.50 25.73
C THR A 26 7.96 -5.76 24.88
N VAL A 27 7.24 -5.81 23.76
CA VAL A 27 7.55 -6.70 22.62
C VAL A 27 7.47 -5.86 21.35
N LEU A 28 8.50 -5.04 21.14
CA LEU A 28 8.78 -4.42 19.84
C LEU A 28 10.26 -4.58 19.50
N ALA A 29 10.76 -5.81 19.66
CA ALA A 29 12.15 -6.16 19.38
C ALA A 29 12.22 -7.51 18.64
N ALA A 30 11.56 -7.61 17.48
CA ALA A 30 11.89 -8.61 16.48
C ALA A 30 11.38 -8.16 15.11
N GLY A 31 12.27 -7.57 14.31
CA GLY A 31 12.13 -7.58 12.85
C GLY A 31 11.51 -6.35 12.19
N SER A 32 12.15 -5.19 12.29
CA SER A 32 12.02 -4.17 11.25
C SER A 32 13.32 -3.39 11.09
N ALA A 33 14.18 -3.86 10.19
CA ALA A 33 15.02 -2.96 9.41
C ALA A 33 14.09 -2.22 8.42
N ALA A 34 13.16 -1.41 8.92
CA ALA A 34 12.32 -0.56 8.10
C ALA A 34 13.04 0.77 7.93
N ALA A 35 13.42 1.05 6.68
CA ALA A 35 13.78 2.38 6.24
C ALA A 35 12.78 3.40 6.80
N GLN A 36 13.31 4.46 7.42
CA GLN A 36 12.52 5.46 8.12
C GLN A 36 11.69 6.28 7.11
N ALA A 37 10.43 5.90 6.93
CA ALA A 37 9.40 6.71 6.28
C ALA A 37 8.44 7.25 7.35
N ALA A 38 8.03 8.52 7.22
CA ALA A 38 7.14 9.19 8.17
C ALA A 38 5.83 8.40 8.39
N PRO A 39 5.22 8.43 9.60
CA PRO A 39 4.04 7.63 9.90
C PRO A 39 2.87 8.02 8.98
N LEU A 40 2.56 7.14 8.02
CA LEU A 40 1.34 7.21 7.23
C LEU A 40 0.21 6.51 8.00
N PRO A 41 -1.02 7.05 8.02
CA PRO A 41 -2.17 6.34 8.56
C PRO A 41 -2.33 5.01 7.83
N LEU A 42 -2.25 3.89 8.56
CA LEU A 42 -2.45 2.58 7.95
C LEU A 42 -3.92 2.41 7.56
N PRO A 43 -4.22 1.80 6.39
CA PRO A 43 -5.59 1.47 6.03
C PRO A 43 -6.19 0.50 7.06
N ALA A 44 -7.46 0.70 7.40
CA ALA A 44 -8.20 -0.18 8.29
C ALA A 44 -8.13 -1.64 7.77
N GLY A 45 -7.59 -2.54 8.58
CA GLY A 45 -7.39 -3.96 8.23
C GLY A 45 -5.94 -4.44 8.21
N ALA A 46 -4.95 -3.54 8.32
CA ALA A 46 -3.53 -3.94 8.46
C ALA A 46 -3.28 -4.75 9.74
N GLU A 47 -4.01 -4.44 10.81
CA GLU A 47 -4.01 -5.13 12.11
C GLU A 47 -4.47 -6.61 11.96
N GLN A 48 -5.53 -6.84 11.17
CA GLN A 48 -6.11 -8.18 10.94
C GLN A 48 -5.25 -9.09 10.06
N ALA A 49 -4.36 -8.53 9.26
CA ALA A 49 -3.39 -9.29 8.49
C ALA A 49 -2.28 -9.90 9.38
N LEU A 50 -2.02 -9.28 10.54
CA LEU A 50 -0.98 -9.71 11.49
C LEU A 50 -1.50 -10.69 12.55
N ASP A 51 -2.82 -10.68 12.82
CA ASP A 51 -3.48 -11.56 13.80
C ASP A 51 -3.52 -13.04 13.38
N GLY A 52 -3.16 -13.34 12.12
CA GLY A 52 -3.00 -14.70 11.60
C GLY A 52 -1.63 -15.32 11.82
N ALA A 53 -0.68 -14.64 12.47
CA ALA A 53 0.73 -15.04 12.56
C ALA A 53 1.00 -16.34 13.36
N ASP A 54 -0.01 -16.93 14.01
CA ASP A 54 0.05 -18.25 14.65
C ASP A 54 -0.10 -19.44 13.68
N ALA A 55 -0.43 -19.20 12.40
CA ALA A 55 -0.41 -20.21 11.34
C ALA A 55 1.03 -20.45 10.81
N PRO A 56 1.33 -21.59 10.15
CA PRO A 56 2.67 -21.88 9.61
C PRO A 56 3.17 -20.68 8.82
N SER A 57 4.21 -20.03 9.36
CA SER A 57 4.48 -18.60 9.13
C SER A 57 4.69 -18.26 7.66
N GLY A 58 5.11 -19.22 6.84
CA GLY A 58 5.28 -19.04 5.39
C GLY A 58 3.99 -18.71 4.63
N SER A 59 2.84 -19.31 4.98
CA SER A 59 1.59 -19.08 4.26
C SER A 59 0.98 -17.72 4.59
N VAL A 60 1.09 -17.29 5.85
CA VAL A 60 0.60 -16.00 6.32
C VAL A 60 1.46 -14.88 5.74
N ILE A 61 2.80 -15.00 5.82
CA ILE A 61 3.71 -14.01 5.23
C ILE A 61 3.50 -13.87 3.72
N THR A 62 3.30 -14.99 3.01
CA THR A 62 3.01 -14.94 1.57
C THR A 62 1.65 -14.29 1.32
N GLY A 63 0.63 -14.62 2.11
CA GLY A 63 -0.71 -14.02 2.00
C GLY A 63 -0.71 -12.51 2.28
N THR A 64 0.00 -12.05 3.32
CA THR A 64 0.10 -10.61 3.64
C THR A 64 0.89 -9.85 2.58
N LEU A 65 1.98 -10.43 2.05
CA LEU A 65 2.73 -9.83 0.94
C LEU A 65 1.88 -9.73 -0.33
N MET A 66 1.11 -10.77 -0.65
CA MET A 66 0.20 -10.77 -1.80
C MET A 66 -0.91 -9.73 -1.64
N GLN A 67 -1.49 -9.62 -0.45
CA GLN A 67 -2.50 -8.62 -0.14
C GLN A 67 -1.92 -7.19 -0.24
N ALA A 68 -0.76 -6.96 0.37
CA ALA A 68 -0.10 -5.65 0.34
C ALA A 68 0.27 -5.22 -1.08
N THR A 69 0.78 -6.14 -1.90
CA THR A 69 1.10 -5.85 -3.30
C THR A 69 -0.16 -5.67 -4.17
N ALA A 70 -1.22 -6.44 -3.93
CA ALA A 70 -2.49 -6.27 -4.62
C ALA A 70 -3.14 -4.91 -4.32
N SER A 71 -3.21 -4.52 -3.04
CA SER A 71 -3.80 -3.24 -2.64
C SER A 71 -2.93 -2.04 -3.03
N GLY A 72 -1.60 -2.19 -2.98
CA GLY A 72 -0.66 -1.11 -3.33
C GLY A 72 -0.53 -0.89 -4.84
N PHE A 73 -0.32 -1.95 -5.63
CA PHE A 73 -0.04 -1.85 -7.06
C PHE A 73 -1.25 -2.06 -7.96
N GLY A 74 -2.31 -2.72 -7.49
CA GLY A 74 -3.51 -2.99 -8.28
C GLY A 74 -4.07 -1.74 -8.98
N PRO A 75 -4.33 -0.63 -8.25
CA PRO A 75 -4.83 0.59 -8.88
C PRO A 75 -3.86 1.19 -9.91
N MET A 76 -2.55 1.16 -9.64
CA MET A 76 -1.53 1.75 -10.51
C MET A 76 -1.34 0.97 -11.81
N LYS A 77 -1.54 -0.36 -11.80
CA LYS A 77 -1.43 -1.19 -12.99
C LYS A 77 -2.47 -0.87 -14.05
N ASN A 78 -3.61 -0.31 -13.64
CA ASN A 78 -4.76 -0.05 -14.50
C ASN A 78 -4.94 1.44 -14.84
N MET A 79 -4.14 2.33 -14.24
CA MET A 79 -4.21 3.75 -14.50
C MET A 79 -3.48 4.12 -15.80
N SER A 80 -4.12 4.95 -16.63
CA SER A 80 -3.47 5.49 -17.83
C SER A 80 -2.20 6.25 -17.46
N LEU A 81 -1.11 5.94 -18.15
CA LEU A 81 0.17 6.63 -17.99
C LEU A 81 0.21 7.98 -18.73
N ASN A 82 -0.70 8.19 -19.67
CA ASN A 82 -0.78 9.40 -20.48
C ASN A 82 -2.18 10.01 -20.37
N PRO A 83 -2.41 10.94 -19.42
CA PRO A 83 -3.71 11.56 -19.23
C PRO A 83 -4.13 12.48 -20.39
N VAL A 84 -3.20 12.85 -21.28
CA VAL A 84 -3.47 13.65 -22.48
C VAL A 84 -3.56 12.80 -23.75
N ALA A 85 -3.67 11.47 -23.60
CA ALA A 85 -3.93 10.57 -24.72
C ALA A 85 -5.24 10.95 -25.44
N GLY A 86 -5.24 10.84 -26.77
CA GLY A 86 -6.38 11.22 -27.61
C GLY A 86 -6.65 12.73 -27.70
N THR A 87 -5.81 13.57 -27.09
CA THR A 87 -5.88 15.03 -27.26
C THR A 87 -5.02 15.48 -28.43
N GLY A 88 -5.36 16.63 -29.05
CA GLY A 88 -4.55 17.22 -30.12
C GLY A 88 -3.19 17.78 -29.68
N VAL A 89 -2.88 17.71 -28.38
CA VAL A 89 -1.61 18.17 -27.79
C VAL A 89 -0.80 17.01 -27.19
N ASN A 90 -1.14 15.77 -27.53
CA ASN A 90 -0.43 14.59 -27.06
C ASN A 90 1.00 14.55 -27.62
N PRO A 91 2.04 14.78 -26.79
CA PRO A 91 3.41 14.85 -27.28
C PRO A 91 3.94 13.50 -27.76
N LEU A 92 3.32 12.40 -27.30
CA LEU A 92 3.73 11.04 -27.62
C LEU A 92 3.13 10.55 -28.94
N ASP A 93 2.13 11.26 -29.47
CA ASP A 93 1.57 11.02 -30.80
C ASP A 93 2.42 11.73 -31.88
N ASN A 94 3.72 11.43 -31.87
CA ASN A 94 4.70 11.94 -32.83
C ASN A 94 5.44 10.76 -33.48
N THR A 95 4.70 9.97 -34.25
CA THR A 95 5.31 8.82 -34.93
C THR A 95 6.12 9.28 -36.15
N VAL A 96 7.30 8.69 -36.32
CA VAL A 96 8.15 8.89 -37.50
C VAL A 96 8.36 7.54 -38.15
N GLY A 97 7.96 7.44 -39.42
CA GLY A 97 8.04 6.21 -40.21
C GLY A 97 8.94 6.35 -41.42
N THR A 98 9.58 5.26 -41.80
CA THR A 98 10.32 5.15 -43.06
C THR A 98 9.95 3.85 -43.76
N GLN A 99 9.98 3.88 -45.09
CA GLN A 99 9.80 2.70 -45.92
C GLN A 99 10.83 2.75 -47.05
N VAL A 100 11.49 1.62 -47.28
CA VAL A 100 12.43 1.46 -48.37
C VAL A 100 11.79 0.52 -49.38
N ALA A 101 11.54 1.01 -50.61
CA ALA A 101 10.87 0.25 -51.67
C ALA A 101 9.58 -0.45 -51.18
N ASP A 102 9.46 -1.75 -51.44
CA ASP A 102 8.33 -2.62 -51.14
C ASP A 102 8.47 -3.42 -49.83
N PHE A 103 9.45 -3.06 -48.98
CA PHE A 103 9.56 -3.65 -47.63
C PHE A 103 8.44 -3.17 -46.70
N LYS A 104 8.23 -3.94 -45.62
CA LYS A 104 7.31 -3.55 -44.55
C LYS A 104 7.81 -2.24 -43.91
N PRO A 105 6.95 -1.21 -43.78
CA PRO A 105 7.33 0.05 -43.14
C PRO A 105 7.79 -0.18 -41.69
N VAL A 106 8.74 0.65 -41.25
CA VAL A 106 9.18 0.71 -39.86
C VAL A 106 8.93 2.11 -39.32
N ASP A 107 8.38 2.19 -38.12
CA ASP A 107 8.05 3.44 -37.46
C ASP A 107 8.32 3.37 -35.96
N THR A 108 8.48 4.54 -35.35
CA THR A 108 8.65 4.67 -33.89
C THR A 108 7.37 4.37 -33.11
N GLY A 109 6.22 4.35 -33.78
CA GLY A 109 4.91 4.09 -33.19
C GLY A 109 4.81 2.70 -32.55
N VAL A 110 5.53 1.71 -33.03
CA VAL A 110 5.57 0.39 -32.38
C VAL A 110 6.00 0.48 -30.90
N LEU A 111 6.83 1.46 -30.56
CA LEU A 111 7.30 1.69 -29.19
C LEU A 111 6.53 2.78 -28.46
N THR A 112 6.07 3.83 -29.15
CA THR A 112 5.43 4.98 -28.50
C THR A 112 3.91 4.84 -28.38
N ARG A 113 3.25 4.09 -29.26
CA ARG A 113 1.77 3.95 -29.28
C ARG A 113 1.17 3.43 -27.97
N PRO A 114 1.74 2.43 -27.27
CA PRO A 114 1.18 1.99 -25.99
C PRO A 114 1.03 3.13 -24.98
N LEU A 115 1.95 4.11 -25.03
CA LEU A 115 1.90 5.30 -24.20
C LEU A 115 1.06 6.42 -24.83
N ALA A 116 1.16 6.64 -26.14
CA ALA A 116 0.39 7.65 -26.84
C ALA A 116 -1.12 7.41 -26.74
N ASP A 117 -1.55 6.15 -26.78
CA ASP A 117 -2.94 5.72 -26.71
C ASP A 117 -3.47 5.64 -25.25
N GLY A 118 -2.67 6.02 -24.24
CA GLY A 118 -3.10 6.06 -22.85
C GLY A 118 -3.09 4.71 -22.14
N GLY A 119 -2.25 3.77 -22.60
CA GLY A 119 -2.09 2.47 -21.96
C GLY A 119 -1.63 2.59 -20.50
N ALA A 120 -2.01 1.60 -19.70
CA ALA A 120 -1.56 1.48 -18.32
C ALA A 120 -0.25 0.67 -18.24
N VAL A 121 0.37 0.59 -17.05
CA VAL A 121 1.64 -0.15 -16.86
C VAL A 121 1.52 -1.61 -17.33
N LYS A 122 0.36 -2.23 -17.10
CA LYS A 122 0.07 -3.61 -17.52
C LYS A 122 0.02 -3.80 -19.05
N ASP A 123 -0.19 -2.73 -19.81
CA ASP A 123 -0.37 -2.75 -21.25
C ASP A 123 0.97 -2.52 -22.00
N LEU A 124 2.06 -2.28 -21.26
CA LEU A 124 3.37 -2.05 -21.86
C LEU A 124 4.04 -3.36 -22.31
N PRO A 125 4.75 -3.37 -23.46
CA PRO A 125 5.32 -4.61 -24.01
C PRO A 125 6.24 -5.37 -23.05
N VAL A 126 7.05 -4.65 -22.28
CA VAL A 126 8.01 -5.25 -21.32
C VAL A 126 7.48 -5.15 -19.89
N ALA A 127 7.07 -3.95 -19.45
CA ALA A 127 6.62 -3.76 -18.08
C ALA A 127 5.27 -4.46 -17.80
N GLY A 128 4.42 -4.67 -18.81
CA GLY A 128 3.18 -5.43 -18.67
C GLY A 128 3.43 -6.89 -18.31
N VAL A 129 4.42 -7.52 -18.95
CA VAL A 129 4.83 -8.90 -18.64
C VAL A 129 5.32 -9.00 -17.21
N VAL A 130 6.16 -8.07 -16.76
CA VAL A 130 6.69 -8.06 -15.38
C VAL A 130 5.59 -7.74 -14.35
N THR A 131 4.65 -6.87 -14.67
CA THR A 131 3.57 -6.54 -13.72
C THR A 131 2.46 -7.56 -13.68
N SER A 132 2.33 -8.42 -14.70
CA SER A 132 1.36 -9.52 -14.74
C SER A 132 1.60 -10.59 -13.67
N VAL A 133 2.84 -10.72 -13.15
CA VAL A 133 3.15 -11.65 -12.07
C VAL A 133 2.88 -11.09 -10.68
N LEU A 134 2.71 -9.77 -10.54
CA LEU A 134 2.24 -9.18 -9.29
C LEU A 134 0.72 -9.41 -9.19
N PRO A 135 0.18 -9.65 -7.99
CA PRO A 135 -1.26 -9.70 -7.77
C PRO A 135 -1.90 -8.31 -7.87
N GLY A 136 -3.21 -8.26 -8.11
CA GLY A 136 -3.98 -7.03 -8.35
C GLY A 136 -4.15 -6.74 -9.83
#